data_AF-A0A258Q0D3-F1
#
_entry.id   AF-A0A258Q0D3-F1
#
_cell.length_a   1.000
_cell.length_b   1.000
_cell.length_c   1.000
_cell.angle_alpha   90.00
_cell.angle_beta   90.00
_cell.angle_gamma   90.00
#
_symmetry.space_group_name_H-M   'P 1'
#
loop_
_entity.id
_entity.type
_entity.pdbx_description
1 polymer ?
#
loop_
_entity_poly.entity_id
_entity_poly.type
_entity_poly.pdbx_seq_one_letter_code
_entity_poly.pdbx_strand_id
1 'polypeptide(L)'
;MAFRLFKSQTVNVVVLGLLVATPAGAFIMHVGPSHWPRFLWACITISLFAATFHYWRLLKMQEAPVSTIAAAAQGYVELYGKASTATPLRTPFHGIPCVWYRAWVYANQQSPRGAEYFFDNRLLEYTESQSTLILSDDSGQCEVDLSGAEVIYYEARTWRKNNHRYVEQYLPANQNIYV
;
A
#
# COMPACT_ATOMS: atom_id res chain seq x y z
N MET A 1 -3.00 -25.19 -8.02
CA MET A 1 -1.72 -25.24 -7.27
C MET A 1 -0.57 -24.46 -7.95
N ALA A 2 -0.54 -24.30 -9.28
CA ALA A 2 0.58 -23.69 -10.01
C ALA A 2 0.81 -22.16 -9.80
N PHE A 3 -0.21 -21.40 -9.40
CA PHE A 3 -0.11 -19.93 -9.29
C PHE A 3 0.45 -19.41 -7.95
N ARG A 4 0.75 -20.27 -6.97
CA ARG A 4 1.31 -19.84 -5.66
C ARG A 4 2.77 -19.37 -5.74
N LEU A 5 3.49 -19.69 -6.81
CA LEU A 5 4.93 -19.39 -6.95
C LEU A 5 5.22 -18.05 -7.67
N PHE A 6 4.24 -17.45 -8.36
CA PHE A 6 4.46 -16.23 -9.12
C PHE A 6 4.15 -14.98 -8.28
N LYS A 7 5.18 -14.45 -7.64
CA LYS A 7 5.13 -13.12 -7.01
C LYS A 7 4.89 -12.08 -8.11
N SER A 8 4.02 -11.09 -7.91
CA SER A 8 3.70 -10.07 -8.93
C SER A 8 4.96 -9.44 -9.55
N GLN A 9 5.96 -9.21 -8.70
CA GLN A 9 7.29 -8.72 -9.10
C GLN A 9 7.99 -9.61 -10.12
N THR A 10 7.91 -10.94 -10.01
CA THR A 10 8.53 -11.87 -10.97
C THR A 10 7.88 -11.81 -12.34
N VAL A 11 6.55 -11.68 -12.39
CA VAL A 11 5.80 -11.53 -13.65
C VAL A 11 6.19 -10.22 -14.33
N ASN A 12 6.26 -9.12 -13.58
CA ASN A 12 6.67 -7.82 -14.11
C ASN A 12 8.10 -7.84 -14.68
N VAL A 13 9.05 -8.42 -13.96
CA VAL A 13 10.45 -8.52 -14.42
C VAL A 13 10.56 -9.35 -15.70
N VAL A 14 9.87 -10.49 -15.76
CA VAL A 14 9.87 -11.35 -16.96
C VAL A 14 9.22 -10.64 -18.16
N VAL A 15 8.08 -9.98 -17.96
CA VAL A 15 7.38 -9.23 -19.01
C VAL A 15 8.23 -8.07 -19.53
N LEU A 16 8.84 -7.28 -18.64
CA LEU A 16 9.78 -6.23 -19.02
C LEU A 16 10.97 -6.79 -19.79
N GLY A 17 11.54 -7.90 -19.32
CA GLY A 17 12.63 -8.58 -20.01
C GLY A 17 12.27 -8.99 -21.43
N LEU A 18 11.10 -9.59 -21.64
CA LEU A 18 10.62 -9.99 -22.96
C LEU A 18 10.33 -8.79 -23.87
N LEU A 19 9.73 -7.71 -23.34
CA LEU A 19 9.43 -6.49 -24.09
C LEU A 19 10.69 -5.75 -24.55
N VAL A 20 11.80 -5.87 -23.83
CA VAL A 20 13.09 -5.27 -24.21
C VAL A 20 13.90 -6.22 -25.11
N ALA A 21 13.94 -7.51 -24.78
CA ALA A 21 14.74 -8.49 -25.52
C ALA A 21 14.24 -8.70 -26.96
N THR A 22 12.92 -8.67 -27.18
CA THR A 22 12.33 -8.88 -28.51
C THR A 22 12.72 -7.80 -29.54
N PRO A 23 12.56 -6.48 -29.28
CA PRO A 23 13.03 -5.44 -30.20
C PRO A 23 14.56 -5.32 -30.23
N ALA A 24 15.25 -5.53 -29.10
CA ALA A 24 16.72 -5.47 -29.07
C ALA A 24 17.36 -6.58 -29.91
N GLY A 25 16.85 -7.81 -29.83
CA GLY A 25 17.30 -8.92 -30.68
C GLY A 25 17.02 -8.68 -32.17
N ALA A 26 15.86 -8.14 -32.50
CA ALA A 26 15.50 -7.77 -33.88
C ALA A 26 16.41 -6.66 -34.45
N PHE A 27 16.80 -5.70 -33.61
CA PHE A 27 17.74 -4.64 -33.97
C PHE A 27 19.16 -5.19 -34.20
N ILE A 28 19.67 -6.04 -33.30
CA ILE A 28 21.00 -6.66 -33.42
C ILE A 28 21.11 -7.52 -34.68
N MET A 29 20.06 -8.26 -35.03
CA MET A 29 20.02 -9.12 -36.21
C MET A 29 19.76 -8.35 -37.53
N HIS A 30 19.69 -7.02 -37.51
CA HIS A 30 19.45 -6.17 -38.70
C HIS A 30 18.24 -6.64 -39.51
N VAL A 31 17.16 -6.98 -38.82
CA VAL A 31 15.96 -7.53 -39.46
C VAL A 31 15.29 -6.46 -40.32
N GLY A 32 14.87 -6.84 -41.54
CA GLY A 32 14.21 -5.94 -42.48
C GLY A 32 12.91 -5.33 -41.93
N PRO A 33 12.49 -4.14 -42.41
CA PRO A 33 11.33 -3.41 -41.88
C PRO A 33 10.01 -4.18 -41.95
N SER A 34 9.90 -5.15 -42.86
CA SER A 34 8.71 -6.00 -43.07
C SER A 34 8.37 -6.90 -41.87
N HIS A 35 9.34 -7.21 -41.01
CA HIS A 35 9.12 -8.09 -39.86
C HIS A 35 8.84 -7.35 -38.55
N TRP A 36 9.11 -6.04 -38.49
CA TRP A 36 8.80 -5.17 -37.35
C TRP A 36 7.33 -5.27 -36.86
N PRO A 37 6.30 -5.33 -37.73
CA PRO A 37 4.93 -5.50 -37.26
C PRO A 37 4.70 -6.81 -36.47
N ARG A 38 5.44 -7.89 -36.77
CA ARG A 38 5.31 -9.16 -36.03
C ARG A 38 5.82 -9.03 -34.59
N PHE A 39 6.91 -8.29 -34.38
CA PHE A 39 7.43 -8.01 -33.05
C PHE A 39 6.49 -7.09 -32.25
N LEU A 40 5.89 -6.10 -32.91
CA LEU A 40 4.86 -5.26 -32.28
C LEU A 40 3.66 -6.09 -31.81
N TRP A 41 3.15 -7.00 -32.65
CA TRP A 41 2.08 -7.91 -32.26
C TRP A 41 2.49 -8.81 -31.08
N ALA A 42 3.72 -9.35 -31.08
CA ALA A 42 4.23 -10.12 -29.95
C ALA A 42 4.25 -9.30 -28.65
N CYS A 43 4.78 -8.07 -28.68
CA CYS A 43 4.79 -7.17 -27.53
C CYS A 43 3.38 -6.86 -27.02
N ILE A 44 2.42 -6.61 -27.92
CA ILE A 44 1.02 -6.37 -27.56
C ILE A 44 0.42 -7.59 -26.86
N THR A 45 0.62 -8.80 -27.40
CA THR A 45 0.08 -10.02 -26.78
C THR A 45 0.67 -10.30 -25.40
N ILE A 46 1.98 -10.07 -25.22
CA ILE A 46 2.67 -10.23 -23.93
C ILE A 46 2.14 -9.21 -22.92
N SER A 47 1.97 -7.95 -23.34
CA SER A 47 1.42 -6.89 -22.49
C SER A 47 -0.03 -7.17 -22.09
N LEU A 48 -0.86 -7.63 -23.04
CA LEU A 48 -2.26 -7.96 -22.79
C LEU A 48 -2.40 -9.13 -21.81
N PHE A 49 -1.60 -10.18 -21.98
CA PHE A 49 -1.56 -11.30 -21.03
C PHE A 49 -1.19 -10.85 -19.61
N ALA A 50 -0.15 -10.01 -19.48
CA ALA A 50 0.26 -9.46 -18.20
C ALA A 50 -0.86 -8.61 -17.56
N ALA A 51 -1.52 -7.75 -18.34
CA ALA A 51 -2.62 -6.92 -17.88
C ALA A 51 -3.81 -7.77 -17.40
N THR A 52 -4.22 -8.79 -18.16
CA THR A 52 -5.30 -9.70 -17.76
C THR A 52 -4.95 -10.48 -16.49
N PHE A 53 -3.70 -10.94 -16.36
CA PHE A 53 -3.25 -11.65 -15.16
C PHE A 53 -3.29 -10.75 -13.92
N HIS A 54 -2.81 -9.51 -14.03
CA HIS A 54 -2.87 -8.54 -12.93
C HIS A 54 -4.30 -8.18 -12.57
N TYR A 55 -5.16 -7.97 -13.57
CA TYR A 55 -6.57 -7.68 -13.34
C TYR A 55 -7.29 -8.84 -12.65
N TRP A 56 -7.08 -10.08 -13.09
CA TRP A 56 -7.65 -11.27 -12.44
C TRP A 56 -7.18 -11.41 -10.99
N ARG A 57 -5.90 -11.12 -10.72
CA ARG A 57 -5.36 -11.14 -9.35
C ARG A 57 -5.97 -10.03 -8.49
N LEU A 58 -6.15 -8.83 -9.05
CA LEU A 58 -6.79 -7.70 -8.36
C LEU A 58 -8.24 -8.05 -7.96
N LEU A 59 -9.01 -8.61 -8.89
CA LEU A 59 -10.39 -9.05 -8.62
C LEU A 59 -10.44 -10.04 -7.45
N LYS A 60 -9.51 -11.00 -7.41
CA LYS A 60 -9.42 -11.96 -6.30
C LYS A 60 -9.10 -11.35 -4.93
N MET A 61 -8.47 -10.18 -4.91
CA MET A 61 -8.22 -9.44 -3.66
C MET A 61 -9.46 -8.62 -3.26
N GLN A 62 -10.15 -8.03 -4.24
CA GLN A 62 -11.28 -7.13 -4.01
C GLN A 62 -12.61 -7.86 -3.74
N GLU A 63 -12.78 -9.08 -4.23
CA GLU A 63 -14.00 -9.88 -4.05
C GLU A 63 -13.92 -10.85 -2.84
N ALA A 64 -12.93 -10.70 -1.97
CA ALA A 64 -12.83 -11.55 -0.79
C ALA A 64 -14.02 -11.28 0.14
N PRO A 65 -14.87 -12.27 0.46
CA PRO A 65 -15.94 -12.05 1.42
C PRO A 65 -15.37 -11.85 2.82
N VAL A 66 -16.07 -11.06 3.64
CA VAL A 66 -15.75 -10.92 5.07
C VAL A 66 -15.86 -12.29 5.74
N SER A 67 -14.75 -12.76 6.32
CA SER A 67 -14.67 -14.01 7.06
C SER A 67 -14.67 -13.75 8.56
N THR A 68 -15.12 -14.73 9.33
CA THR A 68 -14.84 -14.77 10.76
C THR A 68 -13.38 -15.12 11.01
N ILE A 69 -12.85 -14.70 12.15
CA ILE A 69 -11.47 -14.97 12.57
C ILE A 69 -11.21 -16.48 12.67
N ALA A 70 -12.14 -17.24 13.24
CA ALA A 70 -12.02 -18.69 13.38
C ALA A 70 -12.01 -19.44 12.04
N ALA A 71 -12.61 -18.86 10.99
CA ALA A 71 -12.67 -19.44 9.65
C ALA A 71 -11.68 -18.79 8.65
N ALA A 72 -10.80 -17.90 9.12
CA ALA A 72 -9.86 -17.18 8.27
C ALA A 72 -8.97 -18.17 7.49
N ALA A 73 -9.12 -18.18 6.16
CA ALA A 73 -8.38 -19.08 5.30
C ALA A 73 -6.96 -18.58 5.01
N GLN A 74 -6.04 -19.48 4.69
CA GLN A 74 -4.68 -19.13 4.28
C GLN A 74 -4.69 -18.46 2.89
N GLY A 75 -4.61 -17.13 2.85
CA GLY A 75 -4.60 -16.36 1.60
C GLY A 75 -5.08 -14.92 1.79
N TYR A 76 -5.79 -14.39 0.79
CA TYR A 76 -6.50 -13.12 0.90
C TYR A 76 -7.81 -13.37 1.65
N VAL A 77 -8.00 -12.65 2.74
CA VAL A 77 -9.20 -12.70 3.57
C VAL A 77 -9.47 -11.28 4.05
N GLU A 78 -10.73 -10.91 4.09
CA GLU A 78 -11.17 -9.68 4.74
C GLU A 78 -11.71 -10.05 6.12
N LEU A 79 -11.20 -9.41 7.17
CA LEU A 79 -11.63 -9.62 8.55
C LEU A 79 -12.30 -8.37 9.09
N TYR A 80 -13.41 -8.56 9.80
CA TYR A 80 -14.11 -7.49 10.48
C TYR A 80 -14.15 -7.77 11.98
N GLY A 81 -13.72 -6.80 12.78
CA GLY A 81 -13.73 -6.97 14.22
C GLY A 81 -13.30 -5.73 14.98
N LYS A 82 -13.34 -5.82 16.30
CA LYS A 82 -12.93 -4.77 17.20
C LYS A 82 -11.42 -4.80 17.40
N ALA A 83 -10.76 -3.69 17.08
CA ALA A 83 -9.32 -3.53 17.27
C ALA A 83 -8.97 -3.10 18.69
N SER A 84 -7.98 -3.78 19.25
CA SER A 84 -7.37 -3.50 20.54
C SER A 84 -5.85 -3.66 20.44
N THR A 85 -5.12 -3.32 21.50
CA THR A 85 -3.67 -3.50 21.56
C THR A 85 -3.28 -4.06 22.91
N ALA A 86 -2.28 -4.96 22.94
CA ALA A 86 -1.76 -5.52 24.18
C ALA A 86 -1.09 -4.44 25.05
N THR A 87 -0.39 -3.51 24.39
CA THR A 87 0.31 -2.40 25.05
C THR A 87 -0.41 -1.09 24.75
N PRO A 88 -0.89 -0.35 25.77
CA PRO A 88 -1.57 0.92 25.56
C PRO A 88 -0.70 1.90 24.75
N LEU A 89 -1.17 2.26 23.56
CA LEU A 89 -0.50 3.21 22.67
C LEU A 89 -1.25 4.54 22.69
N ARG A 90 -0.50 5.64 22.58
CA ARG A 90 -1.05 7.00 22.52
C ARG A 90 -0.41 7.80 21.40
N THR A 91 -1.18 8.69 20.79
CA THR A 91 -0.65 9.58 19.76
C THR A 91 0.41 10.52 20.34
N PRO A 92 1.48 10.84 19.58
CA PRO A 92 2.63 11.56 20.12
C PRO A 92 2.31 13.02 20.49
N PHE A 93 1.33 13.67 19.83
CA PHE A 93 1.07 15.10 20.07
C PHE A 93 -0.13 15.35 20.99
N HIS A 94 -1.22 14.59 20.84
CA HIS A 94 -2.44 14.80 21.64
C HIS A 94 -2.66 13.72 22.72
N GLY A 95 -1.85 12.66 22.76
CA GLY A 95 -1.96 11.62 23.78
C GLY A 95 -3.21 10.77 23.67
N ILE A 96 -3.79 10.66 22.47
CA ILE A 96 -5.07 9.97 22.21
C ILE A 96 -4.84 8.45 22.23
N PRO A 97 -5.62 7.66 23.00
CA PRO A 97 -5.53 6.21 22.98
C PRO A 97 -5.82 5.63 21.60
N CYS A 98 -4.87 4.88 21.04
CA CYS A 98 -4.92 4.33 19.69
C CYS A 98 -4.34 2.90 19.66
N VAL A 99 -4.55 2.19 18.55
CA VAL A 99 -3.88 0.90 18.26
C VAL A 99 -2.70 1.05 17.30
N TRP A 100 -2.70 2.15 16.54
CA TRP A 100 -1.66 2.53 15.60
C TRP A 100 -1.68 4.04 15.39
N TYR A 101 -0.52 4.64 15.12
CA TYR A 101 -0.42 6.01 14.64
C TYR A 101 0.76 6.19 13.68
N ARG A 102 0.67 7.24 12.86
CA ARG A 102 1.81 7.85 12.18
C ARG A 102 1.71 9.37 12.25
N ALA A 103 2.85 10.03 12.37
CA ALA A 103 2.94 11.44 12.65
C ALA A 103 4.05 12.09 11.82
N TRP A 104 3.78 13.30 11.35
CA TRP A 104 4.73 14.13 10.60
C TRP A 104 4.81 15.52 11.23
N VAL A 105 6.02 16.07 11.22
CA VAL A 105 6.29 17.45 11.58
C VAL A 105 6.88 18.15 10.36
N TYR A 106 6.25 19.23 9.92
CA TYR A 106 6.70 20.05 8.81
C TYR A 106 7.10 21.44 9.31
N ALA A 107 8.17 22.02 8.76
CA ALA A 107 8.45 23.44 8.86
C ALA A 107 7.54 24.20 7.89
N ASN A 108 6.75 25.15 8.37
CA ASN A 108 6.04 26.08 7.50
C ASN A 108 7.02 27.20 7.14
N GLN A 109 7.75 27.11 6.04
CA GLN A 109 8.46 28.31 5.57
C GLN A 109 7.46 29.24 4.90
N GLN A 110 7.33 30.47 5.41
CA GLN A 110 6.67 31.53 4.65
C GLN A 110 7.56 31.86 3.46
N SER A 111 7.07 31.63 2.25
CA SER A 111 7.80 31.97 1.04
C SER A 111 8.11 33.47 1.05
N PRO A 112 9.38 33.88 0.99
CA PRO A 112 9.72 35.28 0.83
C PRO A 112 9.48 35.65 -0.63
N ARG A 113 8.36 36.35 -0.87
CA ARG A 113 7.93 36.99 -2.13
C ARG A 113 7.08 36.11 -3.06
N GLY A 114 5.80 36.47 -3.16
CA GLY A 114 5.01 36.40 -4.39
C GLY A 114 4.50 35.04 -4.88
N ALA A 115 4.99 33.92 -4.35
CA ALA A 115 4.45 32.61 -4.67
C ALA A 115 3.38 32.20 -3.65
N GLU A 116 2.15 32.65 -3.89
CA GLU A 116 0.97 32.45 -3.03
C GLU A 116 0.60 30.98 -2.74
N TYR A 117 1.25 29.99 -3.39
CA TYR A 117 0.78 28.60 -3.40
C TYR A 117 1.82 27.51 -3.10
N PHE A 118 3.10 27.84 -2.90
CA PHE A 118 4.10 26.83 -2.54
C PHE A 118 4.56 27.03 -1.10
N PHE A 119 3.80 26.47 -0.16
CA PHE A 119 4.35 26.17 1.16
C PHE A 119 5.43 25.11 0.94
N ASP A 120 6.70 25.50 1.08
CA ASP A 120 7.80 24.55 1.17
C ASP A 120 7.60 23.71 2.44
N ASN A 121 7.00 22.53 2.27
CA ASN A 121 6.64 21.62 3.33
C ASN A 121 7.85 20.74 3.65
N ARG A 122 8.93 21.35 4.15
CA ARG A 122 10.10 20.60 4.57
C ARG A 122 9.72 19.69 5.74
N LEU A 123 9.74 18.37 5.51
CA LEU A 123 9.57 17.37 6.55
C LEU A 123 10.77 17.45 7.51
N LEU A 124 10.48 17.63 8.80
CA LEU A 124 11.46 17.65 9.87
C LEU A 124 11.56 16.30 10.56
N GLU A 125 10.41 15.69 10.82
CA GLU A 125 10.32 14.44 11.58
C GLU A 125 9.16 13.60 11.08
N TYR A 126 9.37 12.29 11.03
CA TYR A 126 8.36 11.28 10.77
C TYR A 126 8.49 10.15 11.79
N THR A 127 7.36 9.78 12.38
CA THR A 127 7.30 8.73 13.40
C THR A 127 6.08 7.88 13.16
N GLU A 128 6.25 6.56 13.18
CA GLU A 128 5.18 5.58 13.04
C GLU A 128 5.30 4.54 14.15
N SER A 129 4.16 4.09 14.67
CA SER A 129 4.13 3.05 15.68
C SER A 129 4.41 1.68 15.08
N GLN A 130 5.41 0.98 15.62
CA GLN A 130 5.63 -0.44 15.37
C GLN A 130 4.83 -1.26 16.40
N SER A 131 3.51 -1.28 16.24
CA SER A 131 2.59 -2.01 17.12
C SER A 131 1.85 -3.10 16.38
N THR A 132 1.68 -4.22 17.06
CA THR A 132 0.73 -5.25 16.65
C THR A 132 -0.66 -4.92 17.18
N LEU A 133 -1.70 -5.09 16.37
CA LEU A 133 -3.08 -4.95 16.82
C LEU A 133 -3.68 -6.33 17.08
N ILE A 134 -4.59 -6.40 18.05
CA ILE A 134 -5.42 -7.56 18.30
C ILE A 134 -6.82 -7.26 17.79
N LEU A 135 -7.23 -7.99 16.76
CA LEU A 135 -8.58 -7.95 16.21
C LEU A 135 -9.42 -9.02 16.92
N SER A 136 -10.62 -8.66 17.35
CA SER A 136 -11.54 -9.57 18.03
C SER A 136 -12.91 -9.54 17.38
N ASP A 137 -13.47 -10.72 17.11
CA ASP A 137 -14.84 -10.91 16.65
C ASP A 137 -15.56 -11.93 17.56
N ASP A 138 -16.79 -12.30 17.21
CA ASP A 138 -17.58 -13.28 18.00
C ASP A 138 -16.98 -14.69 17.96
N SER A 139 -16.07 -14.97 17.03
CA SER A 139 -15.48 -16.30 16.80
C SER A 139 -14.12 -16.48 17.45
N GLY A 140 -13.37 -15.39 17.72
CA GLY A 140 -12.06 -15.46 18.32
C GLY A 140 -11.27 -14.15 18.28
N GLN A 141 -9.96 -14.28 18.45
CA GLN A 141 -9.01 -13.16 18.39
C GLN A 141 -7.86 -13.49 17.44
N CYS A 142 -7.43 -12.49 16.67
CA CYS A 142 -6.31 -12.57 15.74
C CYS A 142 -5.34 -11.43 16.03
N GLU A 143 -4.05 -11.75 16.03
CA GLU A 143 -2.98 -10.75 16.12
C GLU A 143 -2.54 -10.38 14.70
N VAL A 144 -2.58 -9.09 14.37
CA VAL A 144 -2.24 -8.57 13.04
C VAL A 144 -1.04 -7.64 13.16
N ASP A 145 0.03 -8.01 12.46
CA ASP A 145 1.22 -7.18 12.31
C ASP A 145 0.97 -6.06 11.29
N LEU A 146 1.14 -4.83 11.73
CA LEU A 146 0.97 -3.62 10.92
C LEU A 146 2.27 -3.18 10.23
N SER A 147 3.38 -3.87 10.47
CA SER A 147 4.67 -3.52 9.88
C SER A 147 4.60 -3.60 8.34
N GLY A 148 4.70 -2.43 7.68
CA GLY A 148 4.61 -2.31 6.23
C GLY A 148 3.19 -2.48 5.67
N ALA A 149 2.16 -2.50 6.53
CA ALA A 149 0.77 -2.52 6.11
C ALA A 149 0.34 -1.15 5.58
N GLU A 150 -0.50 -1.14 4.56
CA GLU A 150 -1.11 0.09 4.06
C GLU A 150 -2.41 0.39 4.81
N VAL A 151 -2.39 1.45 5.63
CA VAL A 151 -3.54 1.87 6.42
C VAL A 151 -4.28 2.98 5.67
N ILE A 152 -5.49 2.66 5.19
CA ILE A 152 -6.30 3.55 4.34
C ILE A 152 -7.28 4.39 5.17
N TYR A 153 -7.95 3.77 6.15
CA TYR A 153 -8.92 4.44 7.02
C TYR A 153 -8.28 4.79 8.36
N TYR A 154 -8.19 6.08 8.66
CA TYR A 154 -7.63 6.63 9.89
C TYR A 154 -8.32 7.95 10.26
N GLU A 155 -8.29 8.32 11.53
CA GLU A 155 -8.57 9.68 11.95
C GLU A 155 -7.32 10.53 11.78
N ALA A 156 -7.48 11.79 11.37
CA ALA A 156 -6.37 12.72 11.18
C ALA A 156 -6.58 13.99 12.00
N ARG A 157 -5.51 14.45 12.66
CA ARG A 157 -5.46 15.75 13.32
C ARG A 157 -4.29 16.54 12.79
N THR A 158 -4.56 17.79 12.43
CA THR A 158 -3.54 18.74 12.02
C THR A 158 -3.56 19.94 12.94
N TRP A 159 -2.39 20.37 13.38
CA TRP A 159 -2.23 21.54 14.22
C TRP A 159 -0.98 22.32 13.84
N ARG A 160 -0.98 23.63 14.10
CA ARG A 160 0.13 24.53 13.77
C ARG A 160 0.59 25.26 15.01
N LYS A 161 1.90 25.28 15.26
CA LYS A 161 2.53 26.06 16.34
C LYS A 161 3.96 26.43 15.98
N ASN A 162 4.37 27.65 16.35
CA ASN A 162 5.75 28.12 16.22
C ASN A 162 6.33 27.87 14.82
N ASN A 163 5.58 28.24 13.79
CA ASN A 163 5.97 28.04 12.39
C ASN A 163 6.17 26.56 11.96
N HIS A 164 5.62 25.61 12.71
CA HIS A 164 5.58 24.19 12.37
C HIS A 164 4.14 23.73 12.18
N ARG A 165 3.94 22.74 11.31
CA ARG A 165 2.68 22.00 11.13
C ARG A 165 2.89 20.56 11.56
N TYR A 166 2.11 20.14 12.53
CA TYR A 166 2.08 18.78 13.05
C TYR A 166 0.86 18.10 12.46
N VAL A 167 1.07 16.93 11.87
CA VAL A 167 0.00 16.08 11.34
C VAL A 167 0.15 14.74 12.02
N GLU A 168 -0.90 14.26 12.67
CA GLU A 168 -0.96 12.89 13.17
C GLU A 168 -2.17 12.18 12.59
N GLN A 169 -1.98 10.93 12.24
CA GLN A 169 -3.01 10.01 11.80
C GLN A 169 -2.99 8.83 12.74
N TYR A 170 -4.16 8.36 13.15
CA TYR A 170 -4.27 7.30 14.14
C TYR A 170 -5.52 6.46 13.95
N LEU A 171 -5.45 5.22 14.43
CA LEU A 171 -6.60 4.33 14.57
C LEU A 171 -7.03 4.33 16.03
N PRO A 172 -8.23 4.84 16.36
CA PRO A 172 -8.71 4.85 17.74
C PRO A 172 -8.80 3.44 18.32
N ALA A 173 -8.47 3.30 19.61
CA ALA A 173 -8.61 2.02 20.28
C ALA A 173 -10.08 1.62 20.47
N ASN A 174 -10.35 0.31 20.48
CA ASN A 174 -11.67 -0.28 20.71
C ASN A 174 -12.74 0.09 19.66
N GLN A 175 -12.33 0.42 18.43
CA GLN A 175 -13.24 0.59 17.30
C GLN A 175 -13.28 -0.64 16.40
N ASN A 176 -14.39 -0.81 15.69
CA ASN A 176 -14.51 -1.86 14.69
C ASN A 176 -13.81 -1.42 13.40
N ILE A 177 -12.93 -2.28 12.88
CA ILE A 177 -12.16 -2.04 11.67
C ILE A 177 -12.24 -3.24 10.73
N TYR A 178 -11.92 -2.99 9.47
CA TYR A 178 -11.68 -4.01 8.45
C TYR A 178 -10.18 -4.17 8.25
N VAL A 179 -9.72 -5.41 8.12
CA VAL A 179 -8.32 -5.80 7.86
C VAL A 179 -8.26 -6.71 6.65
#